data_AF-A0A947TCS7-F1
#
_entry.id   AF-A0A947TCS7-F1
#
_cell.length_a   1.000
_cell.length_b   1.000
_cell.length_c   1.000
_cell.angle_alpha   90.00
_cell.angle_beta   90.00
_cell.angle_gamma   90.00
#
_symmetry.space_group_name_H-M   'P 1'
#
loop_
_entity.id
_entity.type
_entity.pdbx_description
1 polymer ?
#
loop_
_entity_poly.entity_id
_entity_poly.type
_entity_poly.pdbx_seq_one_letter_code
_entity_poly.pdbx_strand_id
1 'polypeptide(L)'
;ARLGESPSYGEIAARLNSNRTRVRRAVKSLAQDELLLRSPGARGLALPSKRDAAIRQLRDLGFTVDIDFNSIRPPGGPVTNPPLLPPAELTYPKRSTDGDGDGGSGAAGNRTGGA
;
A
#
# COMPACT_ATOMS: atom_id res chain seq x y z
N ALA A 1 11.18 32.14 10.19
CA ALA A 1 11.05 31.49 8.87
C ALA A 1 12.19 31.92 7.95
N ARG A 2 13.08 30.98 7.59
CA ARG A 2 13.91 31.13 6.39
C ARG A 2 12.98 31.06 5.17
N LEU A 3 13.18 31.93 4.19
CA LEU A 3 12.37 31.99 2.98
C LEU A 3 12.44 30.63 2.27
N GLY A 4 11.28 29.99 2.04
CA GLY A 4 11.17 28.72 1.31
C GLY A 4 10.96 27.46 2.15
N GLU A 5 11.16 27.49 3.46
CA GLU A 5 10.86 26.33 4.33
C GLU A 5 9.43 26.42 4.88
N SER A 6 8.73 25.28 4.97
CA SER A 6 7.41 25.26 5.58
C SER A 6 7.47 25.66 7.07
N PRO A 7 6.47 26.40 7.56
CA PRO A 7 6.50 26.93 8.91
C PRO A 7 6.30 25.82 9.94
N SER A 8 6.98 25.95 11.07
CA SER A 8 6.74 25.08 12.23
C SER A 8 5.47 25.50 12.98
N TYR A 9 4.89 24.57 13.76
CA TYR A 9 3.72 24.89 14.61
C TYR A 9 3.97 26.02 15.61
N GLY A 10 5.22 26.18 16.08
CA GLY A 10 5.60 27.27 16.97
C GLY A 10 5.59 28.63 16.28
N GLU A 11 6.07 28.70 15.03
CA GLU A 11 6.04 29.92 14.23
C GLU A 11 4.60 30.32 13.88
N ILE A 12 3.74 29.35 13.56
CA ILE A 12 2.31 29.59 13.33
C ILE A 12 1.64 30.11 14.61
N ALA A 13 1.92 29.48 15.75
CA ALA A 13 1.37 29.88 17.04
C ALA A 13 1.78 31.31 17.43
N ALA A 14 3.06 31.66 17.26
CA ALA A 14 3.58 33.00 17.52
C ALA A 14 2.95 34.06 16.61
N ARG A 15 2.81 33.77 15.30
CA ARG A 15 2.20 34.69 14.32
C ARG A 15 0.71 34.91 14.55
N LEU A 16 -0.01 33.90 15.02
CA LEU A 16 -1.46 33.95 15.24
C LEU A 16 -1.84 34.29 16.70
N ASN A 17 -0.87 34.62 17.55
CA ASN A 17 -1.06 34.81 18.99
C ASN A 17 -1.91 33.69 19.63
N SER A 18 -1.55 32.44 19.33
CA SER A 18 -2.30 31.24 19.72
C SER A 18 -1.37 30.24 20.38
N ASN A 19 -1.92 29.18 20.97
CA ASN A 19 -1.10 28.13 21.57
C ASN A 19 -0.80 26.99 20.58
N ARG A 20 0.36 26.34 20.78
CA ARG A 20 0.84 25.27 19.89
C ARG A 20 -0.14 24.10 19.79
N THR A 21 -0.85 23.79 20.87
CA THR A 21 -1.85 22.71 20.92
C THR A 21 -3.05 23.00 20.01
N ARG A 22 -3.58 24.22 20.04
CA ARG A 22 -4.69 24.68 19.19
C ARG A 22 -4.27 24.70 17.73
N VAL A 23 -3.07 25.19 17.43
CA VAL A 23 -2.50 25.13 16.08
C VAL A 23 -2.39 23.69 15.59
N ARG A 24 -1.87 22.77 16.41
CA ARG A 24 -1.78 21.35 16.04
C ARG A 24 -3.15 20.73 15.74
N ARG A 25 -4.18 21.07 16.52
CA ARG A 25 -5.56 20.61 16.27
C ARG A 25 -6.12 21.21 14.97
N ALA A 26 -5.92 22.49 14.74
CA ALA A 26 -6.36 23.16 13.51
C ALA A 26 -5.69 22.57 12.26
N VAL A 27 -4.36 22.38 12.29
CA VAL A 27 -3.62 21.73 11.19
C VAL A 27 -4.10 20.29 10.97
N LYS A 28 -4.39 19.55 12.04
CA LYS A 28 -4.97 18.20 11.90
C LYS A 28 -6.34 18.26 11.20
N SER A 29 -7.20 19.20 11.55
CA SER A 29 -8.50 19.40 10.89
C SER A 29 -8.31 19.75 9.42
N LEU A 30 -7.48 20.75 9.11
CA LEU A 30 -7.21 21.16 7.73
C LEU A 30 -6.63 20.02 6.87
N ALA A 31 -5.82 19.16 7.46
CA ALA A 31 -5.30 17.99 6.77
C ALA A 31 -6.36 16.90 6.55
N GLN A 32 -7.27 16.73 7.51
CA GLN A 32 -8.42 15.83 7.38
C GLN A 32 -9.39 16.32 6.30
N ASP A 33 -9.55 17.63 6.17
CA ASP A 33 -10.38 18.27 5.14
C ASP A 33 -9.64 18.40 3.78
N GLU A 34 -8.44 17.82 3.66
CA GLU A 34 -7.57 17.88 2.48
C GLU A 34 -7.25 19.32 2.01
N LEU A 35 -7.35 20.31 2.89
CA LEU A 35 -6.97 21.71 2.66
C LEU A 35 -5.49 21.97 2.91
N LEU A 36 -4.81 21.01 3.55
CA LEU A 36 -3.39 21.08 3.88
C LEU A 36 -2.76 19.69 3.74
N LEU A 37 -1.63 19.61 3.04
CA LEU A 37 -0.86 18.36 2.93
C LEU A 37 0.14 18.26 4.08
N ARG A 38 0.23 17.06 4.68
CA ARG A 38 1.21 16.75 5.74
C ARG A 38 2.18 15.67 5.29
N SER A 39 3.45 16.02 5.23
CA SER A 39 4.56 15.08 5.11
C SER A 39 5.18 14.79 6.49
N PRO A 40 5.66 13.57 6.75
CA PRO A 40 6.43 13.28 7.95
C PRO A 40 7.72 14.12 7.99
N GLY A 41 8.04 14.68 9.14
CA GLY A 41 9.22 15.53 9.36
C GLY A 41 8.93 16.80 10.15
N ALA A 42 10.00 17.53 10.50
CA ALA A 42 9.91 18.77 11.29
C ALA A 42 9.19 19.91 10.53
N ARG A 43 9.21 19.87 9.20
CA ARG A 43 8.71 20.92 8.28
C ARG A 43 8.02 20.32 7.06
N GLY A 44 6.94 19.59 7.31
CA GLY A 44 6.16 18.92 6.27
C GLY A 44 4.77 19.52 6.04
N LEU A 45 4.58 20.84 6.11
CA LEU A 45 3.28 21.45 5.80
C LEU A 45 3.32 22.04 4.39
N ALA A 46 2.39 21.64 3.53
CA ALA A 46 2.27 22.17 2.16
C ALA A 46 0.82 22.46 1.81
N LEU A 47 0.62 23.45 0.93
CA LEU A 47 -0.68 23.70 0.33
C LEU A 47 -0.92 22.70 -0.82
N PRO A 48 -2.16 22.22 -1.01
CA PRO A 48 -2.49 21.39 -2.17
C PRO A 48 -2.21 22.13 -3.48
N SER A 49 -1.64 21.42 -4.45
CA SER A 49 -1.49 21.90 -5.82
C SER A 49 -2.81 21.84 -6.59
N LYS A 50 -2.87 22.46 -7.78
CA LYS A 50 -4.03 22.31 -8.69
C LYS A 50 -4.29 20.85 -9.05
N ARG A 51 -3.22 20.05 -9.17
CA ARG A 51 -3.31 18.61 -9.43
C ARG A 51 -3.99 17.89 -8.27
N ASP A 52 -3.59 18.17 -7.04
CA ASP A 52 -4.18 17.55 -5.84
C ASP A 52 -5.67 17.88 -5.72
N ALA A 53 -6.04 19.13 -6.00
CA ALA A 53 -7.44 19.55 -6.03
C ALA A 53 -8.26 18.79 -7.10
N ALA A 54 -7.70 18.58 -8.29
CA ALA A 54 -8.35 17.81 -9.35
C ALA A 54 -8.51 16.32 -8.97
N ILE A 55 -7.50 15.72 -8.34
CA ILE A 55 -7.56 14.33 -7.84
C ILE A 55 -8.68 14.18 -6.81
N ARG A 56 -8.82 15.13 -5.88
CA ARG A 56 -9.91 15.15 -4.90
C ARG A 56 -11.27 15.21 -5.57
N GLN A 57 -11.46 16.13 -6.52
CA GLN A 57 -12.72 16.22 -7.27
C GLN A 57 -13.07 14.93 -8.00
N LEU A 58 -12.09 14.25 -8.60
CA LEU A 58 -12.31 12.95 -9.24
C LEU A 58 -12.76 11.89 -8.23
N ARG A 59 -12.13 11.84 -7.05
CA ARG A 59 -12.52 10.91 -5.98
C ARG A 59 -13.92 11.19 -5.44
N ASP A 60 -14.28 12.46 -5.27
CA ASP A 60 -15.62 12.88 -4.84
C ASP A 60 -16.69 12.45 -5.85
N LEU A 61 -16.34 12.42 -7.13
CA LEU A 61 -17.19 11.92 -8.22
C LEU A 61 -17.19 10.38 -8.35
N GLY A 62 -16.49 9.66 -7.47
CA GLY A 62 -16.44 8.19 -7.44
C GLY A 62 -15.38 7.55 -8.34
N PHE A 63 -14.46 8.34 -8.91
CA PHE A 63 -13.34 7.78 -9.68
C PHE A 63 -12.26 7.22 -8.75
N THR A 64 -11.70 6.08 -9.13
CA THR A 64 -10.50 5.53 -8.49
C THR A 64 -9.27 6.09 -9.19
N VAL A 65 -8.49 6.90 -8.49
CA VAL A 65 -7.25 7.50 -9.02
C VAL A 65 -6.04 6.82 -8.41
N ASP A 66 -5.26 6.16 -9.26
CA ASP A 66 -3.97 5.57 -8.93
C ASP A 66 -2.85 6.53 -9.36
N ILE A 67 -2.17 7.11 -8.36
CA ILE A 67 -1.15 8.14 -8.58
C ILE A 67 0.18 7.50 -9.00
N ASP A 68 0.49 6.32 -8.49
CA ASP A 68 1.76 5.62 -8.72
C ASP A 68 1.83 5.10 -10.16
N PHE A 69 0.71 4.61 -10.68
CA PHE A 69 0.58 4.11 -12.05
C PHE A 69 -0.05 5.12 -13.01
N ASN A 70 -0.32 6.34 -12.55
CA ASN A 70 -0.94 7.43 -13.32
C ASN A 70 -2.20 6.98 -14.10
N SER A 71 -3.09 6.25 -13.42
CA SER A 71 -4.30 5.70 -14.02
C SER A 71 -5.57 6.17 -13.31
N ILE A 72 -6.65 6.37 -14.06
CA ILE A 72 -7.94 6.84 -13.55
C ILE A 72 -9.00 5.84 -14.02
N ARG A 73 -9.78 5.29 -13.08
CA ARG A 73 -10.88 4.37 -13.38
C ARG A 73 -12.22 5.02 -13.06
N PRO A 74 -13.20 4.96 -13.98
CA PRO A 74 -14.52 5.53 -13.75
C PRO A 74 -15.31 4.74 -12.69
N PRO A 75 -16.22 5.40 -11.95
CA PRO A 75 -17.15 4.72 -11.06
C PRO A 75 -17.96 3.69 -11.85
N GLY A 76 -17.95 2.43 -11.41
CA GLY A 76 -18.70 1.35 -12.06
C GLY A 76 -18.14 0.85 -13.39
N GLY A 77 -16.92 1.25 -13.76
CA GLY A 77 -16.25 0.72 -14.95
C GLY A 77 -16.01 -0.79 -14.85
N PRO A 78 -16.02 -1.51 -15.98
CA PRO A 78 -15.74 -2.94 -15.99
C PRO A 78 -14.37 -3.19 -15.35
N VAL A 79 -14.32 -4.10 -14.38
CA VAL A 79 -13.06 -4.64 -13.86
C VAL A 79 -12.42 -5.36 -15.04
N THR A 80 -11.52 -4.69 -15.76
CA THR A 80 -10.83 -5.24 -16.94
C THR A 80 -9.87 -6.38 -16.59
N ASN A 81 -9.79 -6.76 -15.31
CA ASN A 81 -9.23 -8.04 -14.91
C ASN A 81 -10.38 -9.07 -14.91
N PRO A 82 -10.58 -9.82 -16.01
CA PRO A 82 -11.43 -11.00 -15.93
C PRO A 82 -10.95 -11.89 -14.78
N PRO A 83 -11.85 -12.59 -14.07
CA PRO A 83 -11.43 -13.55 -13.07
C PRO A 83 -10.41 -14.50 -13.70
N LEU A 84 -9.34 -14.79 -12.96
CA LEU A 84 -8.31 -15.73 -13.40
C LEU A 84 -8.99 -17.03 -13.84
N LEU A 85 -8.55 -17.59 -14.98
CA LEU A 85 -9.02 -18.90 -15.40
C LEU A 85 -8.72 -19.92 -14.30
N PRO A 86 -9.61 -20.92 -14.07
CA PRO A 86 -9.30 -22.00 -13.15
C PRO A 86 -7.99 -22.68 -13.58
N PRO A 87 -7.18 -23.18 -12.62
CA PRO A 87 -5.95 -23.89 -12.95
C PRO A 87 -6.27 -25.06 -13.89
N ALA A 88 -5.45 -25.24 -14.93
CA ALA A 88 -5.60 -26.37 -15.84
C ALA A 88 -5.48 -27.69 -15.06
N GLU A 89 -6.44 -28.59 -15.23
CA GLU A 89 -6.31 -29.95 -14.71
C GLU A 89 -5.14 -30.65 -15.43
N LEU A 90 -4.08 -30.94 -14.68
CA LEU A 90 -2.92 -31.65 -15.19
C LEU A 90 -3.20 -33.16 -15.14
N THR A 91 -3.50 -33.75 -16.30
CA THR A 91 -3.56 -35.21 -16.47
C THR A 91 -2.14 -35.74 -16.60
N TYR A 92 -1.56 -36.20 -15.49
CA TYR A 92 -0.27 -36.89 -15.53
C TYR A 92 -0.45 -38.32 -16.06
N PRO A 93 0.33 -38.76 -17.05
CA PRO A 93 0.34 -40.17 -17.42
C PRO A 93 0.76 -40.99 -16.21
N LYS A 94 0.03 -42.06 -15.90
CA LYS A 94 0.44 -43.03 -14.88
C LYS A 94 1.82 -43.53 -15.27
N ARG A 95 2.79 -43.37 -14.37
CA ARG A 95 4.13 -43.90 -14.55
C ARG A 95 4.01 -45.41 -14.77
N SER A 96 4.29 -45.88 -15.99
CA SER A 96 4.45 -47.29 -16.27
C SER A 96 5.60 -47.79 -15.41
N THR A 97 5.30 -48.63 -14.43
CA THR A 97 6.32 -49.34 -13.65
C THR A 97 6.81 -50.52 -14.47
N ASP A 98 7.46 -50.24 -15.59
CA ASP A 98 8.28 -51.21 -16.32
C ASP A 98 9.73 -50.95 -15.90
N GLY A 99 9.96 -51.19 -14.61
CA GLY A 99 11.26 -51.08 -13.97
C GLY A 99 11.57 -52.42 -13.36
N ASP A 100 12.09 -53.30 -14.19
CA ASP A 100 12.71 -54.57 -13.83
C ASP A 100 13.54 -54.41 -12.55
N GLY A 101 13.27 -55.30 -11.60
CA GLY A 101 13.99 -55.35 -10.34
C GLY A 101 15.43 -55.74 -10.58
N ASP A 102 16.36 -54.96 -10.05
CA ASP A 102 17.65 -55.50 -9.64
C ASP A 102 18.33 -54.65 -8.58
N GLY A 103 18.87 -55.35 -7.57
CA GLY A 103 19.92 -54.84 -6.68
C GLY A 103 19.48 -54.21 -5.35
N GLY A 104 19.68 -54.94 -4.25
CA GLY A 104 19.93 -54.27 -2.97
C GLY A 104 19.61 -55.02 -1.68
N SER A 105 19.99 -56.30 -1.54
CA SER A 105 20.12 -56.95 -0.24
C SER A 105 21.18 -56.23 0.61
N GLY A 106 20.73 -55.38 1.54
CA GLY A 106 21.56 -54.72 2.55
C GLY A 106 20.96 -54.96 3.93
N ALA A 107 21.54 -55.91 4.65
CA ALA A 107 21.13 -56.33 5.98
C ALA A 107 21.37 -55.26 7.07
N ALA A 108 20.52 -55.37 8.11
CA ALA A 108 20.80 -55.15 9.53
C ALA A 108 21.21 -53.75 10.04
N GLY A 109 20.37 -53.21 10.92
CA GLY A 109 20.70 -52.05 11.76
C GLY A 109 19.61 -51.68 12.77
N ASN A 110 19.17 -52.64 13.59
CA ASN A 110 18.33 -52.36 14.77
C ASN A 110 19.17 -51.66 15.85
N ARG A 111 18.81 -50.44 16.29
CA ARG A 111 19.18 -49.89 17.60
C ARG A 111 18.08 -48.97 18.15
N THR A 112 17.26 -49.59 18.99
CA THR A 112 16.70 -49.10 20.27
C THR A 112 17.34 -47.87 20.91
N GLY A 113 16.50 -47.01 21.52
CA GLY A 113 16.90 -46.05 22.56
C GLY A 113 15.82 -45.02 22.89
N GLY A 114 14.96 -45.30 23.87
CA GLY A 114 13.93 -44.36 24.33
C GLY A 114 13.26 -44.81 25.63
N ALA A 115 13.98 -44.65 26.74
CA ALA A 115 13.46 -44.46 28.09
C ALA A 115 14.52 -43.70 28.89
#